data_AF-A0A7W1VS75-F1
#
_entry.id   AF-A0A7W1VS75-F1
#
_cell.length_a   1.000
_cell.length_b   1.000
_cell.length_c   1.000
_cell.angle_alpha   90.00
_cell.angle_beta   90.00
_cell.angle_gamma   90.00
#
_symmetry.space_group_name_H-M   'P 1'
#
loop_
_entity.id
_entity.type
_entity.pdbx_description
1 polymer ?
#
loop_
_entity_poly.entity_id
_entity_poly.type
_entity_poly.pdbx_seq_one_letter_code
_entity_poly.pdbx_strand_id
1 'polypeptide(L)'
;MTISTILRFLFGNAEAIRKIAESKSVLAVGMILVLLTAIARNYDQTFILEKPLLWVFGPLLFSIGSATFIFCLIYLIFIRHHLPQPRPNIGSQYLSFLGLFWMTAPIAWLYAIPVERFLGSYEAAQANLALLATVALWRVLLLARVISVIQITPFGRALLWVLLPACVEVFGLYIFGGAFAKSVMSGMGGMRNSPEETLLLTALYRSAGIAFWIGLACLILLPILQNQSPLQAFPERYKSRLPWIFVGLASLFWISVSIYPQQQVKRNAHLDQLVAEEKYKEALQFLSLHQPHDFAPARTFPPKPYEVEIFEKLPKMLEAMDGSEPKWVRELYLSYLAILINHKVYWKHKISYQEIVSSLNQIPEGASWLSEHGPQLSIFTIDNAVSDDANQTNSIPETITTNTPPE
;
A
#
# COMPACT_ATOMS: atom_id res chain seq x y z
N MET A 1 -8.46 30.85 -10.71
CA MET A 1 -7.68 30.44 -9.52
C MET A 1 -6.19 30.65 -9.80
N THR A 2 -5.38 31.12 -8.84
CA THR A 2 -3.92 31.32 -9.05
C THR A 2 -3.11 30.28 -8.27
N ILE A 3 -1.86 30.02 -8.66
CA ILE A 3 -0.94 29.11 -7.94
C ILE A 3 -0.79 29.54 -6.48
N SER A 4 -0.63 30.85 -6.25
CA SER A 4 -0.55 31.42 -4.89
C SER A 4 -1.79 31.10 -4.05
N THR A 5 -2.99 31.09 -4.65
CA THR A 5 -4.22 30.70 -3.95
C THR A 5 -4.19 29.23 -3.52
N ILE A 6 -3.69 28.33 -4.38
CA ILE A 6 -3.57 26.90 -4.04
C ILE A 6 -2.56 26.70 -2.91
N LEU A 7 -1.37 27.29 -3.01
CA LEU A 7 -0.35 27.17 -1.95
C LEU A 7 -0.84 27.73 -0.63
N ARG A 8 -1.42 28.95 -0.63
CA ARG A 8 -2.01 29.55 0.58
C ARG A 8 -3.13 28.70 1.18
N PHE A 9 -3.91 28.02 0.34
CA PHE A 9 -4.92 27.06 0.80
C PHE A 9 -4.28 25.88 1.55
N LEU A 10 -3.20 25.29 1.04
CA LEU A 10 -2.52 24.17 1.70
C LEU A 10 -1.98 24.54 3.10
N PHE A 11 -1.70 25.82 3.33
CA PHE A 11 -1.31 26.39 4.64
C PHE A 11 -2.49 26.95 5.46
N GLY A 12 -3.74 26.71 5.06
CA GLY A 12 -4.92 27.06 5.85
C GLY A 12 -5.29 28.55 5.85
N ASN A 13 -4.85 29.33 4.85
CA ASN A 13 -5.22 30.73 4.71
C ASN A 13 -6.73 30.89 4.45
N ALA A 14 -7.40 31.69 5.27
CA ALA A 14 -8.86 31.81 5.25
C ALA A 14 -9.41 32.41 3.95
N GLU A 15 -8.74 33.41 3.38
CA GLU A 15 -9.16 34.05 2.13
C GLU A 15 -9.04 33.06 0.95
N ALA A 16 -7.94 32.33 0.88
CA ALA A 16 -7.73 31.30 -0.14
C ALA A 16 -8.78 30.18 -0.05
N ILE A 17 -9.13 29.74 1.16
CA ILE A 17 -10.18 28.74 1.39
C ILE A 17 -11.53 29.21 0.83
N ARG A 18 -11.97 30.44 1.16
CA ARG A 18 -13.24 30.98 0.65
C ARG A 18 -13.24 31.10 -0.87
N LYS A 19 -12.15 31.64 -1.43
CA LYS A 19 -11.99 31.80 -2.88
C LYS A 19 -12.00 30.48 -3.64
N ILE A 20 -11.48 29.40 -3.04
CA ILE A 20 -11.52 28.06 -3.63
C ILE A 20 -12.93 27.46 -3.48
N ALA A 21 -13.59 27.63 -2.33
CA ALA A 21 -14.94 27.14 -2.09
C ALA A 21 -15.97 27.74 -3.07
N GLU A 22 -15.80 29.00 -3.45
CA GLU A 22 -16.62 29.71 -4.43
C GLU A 22 -16.36 29.30 -5.89
N SER A 23 -15.30 28.53 -6.18
CA SER A 23 -14.89 28.24 -7.55
C SER A 23 -15.51 26.96 -8.10
N LYS A 24 -16.27 27.02 -9.21
CA LYS A 24 -16.75 25.80 -9.92
C LYS A 24 -15.61 24.92 -10.44
N SER A 25 -14.47 25.53 -10.77
CA SER A 25 -13.32 24.84 -11.34
C SER A 25 -12.60 23.93 -10.34
N VAL A 26 -12.91 24.05 -9.04
CA VAL A 26 -12.25 23.31 -7.96
C VAL A 26 -12.39 21.80 -8.11
N LEU A 27 -13.53 21.32 -8.62
CA LEU A 27 -13.78 19.89 -8.80
C LEU A 27 -12.86 19.30 -9.86
N ALA A 28 -12.78 19.93 -11.03
CA ALA A 28 -11.92 19.46 -12.11
C ALA A 28 -10.44 19.54 -11.71
N VAL A 29 -10.01 20.64 -11.07
CA VAL A 29 -8.63 20.78 -10.59
C VAL A 29 -8.33 19.75 -9.52
N GLY A 30 -9.19 19.61 -8.51
CA GLY A 30 -9.04 18.64 -7.44
C GLY A 30 -8.96 17.20 -7.96
N MET A 31 -9.83 16.83 -8.91
CA MET A 31 -9.79 15.53 -9.55
C MET A 31 -8.45 15.27 -10.24
N ILE A 32 -7.95 16.23 -11.03
CA ILE A 32 -6.64 16.10 -11.70
C ILE A 32 -5.52 15.99 -10.66
N LEU A 33 -5.55 16.79 -9.58
CA LEU A 33 -4.55 16.72 -8.53
C LEU A 33 -4.55 15.36 -7.80
N VAL A 34 -5.72 14.77 -7.57
CA VAL A 34 -5.85 13.41 -7.01
C VAL A 34 -5.26 12.37 -7.97
N LEU A 35 -5.52 12.49 -9.28
CA LEU A 35 -4.93 11.61 -10.29
C LEU A 35 -3.41 11.78 -10.36
N LEU A 36 -2.88 12.99 -10.24
CA LEU A 36 -1.43 13.23 -10.17
C LEU A 36 -0.81 12.65 -8.90
N THR A 37 -1.52 12.73 -7.77
CA THR A 37 -1.11 12.03 -6.55
C THR A 37 -1.09 10.51 -6.74
N ALA A 38 -1.97 9.94 -7.57
CA ALA A 38 -1.92 8.51 -7.91
C ALA A 38 -0.63 8.15 -8.66
N ILE A 39 -0.18 9.00 -9.59
CA ILE A 39 1.11 8.84 -10.27
C ILE A 39 2.24 8.92 -9.25
N ALA A 40 2.28 9.99 -8.46
CA ALA A 40 3.29 10.23 -7.44
C ALA A 40 3.39 9.09 -6.41
N ARG A 41 2.28 8.41 -6.09
CA ARG A 41 2.28 7.32 -5.11
C ARG A 41 2.76 5.98 -5.67
N ASN A 42 2.49 5.70 -6.95
CA ASN A 42 2.63 4.35 -7.49
C ASN A 42 3.73 4.21 -8.55
N TYR A 43 4.45 5.29 -8.89
CA TYR A 43 5.41 5.30 -10.00
C TYR A 43 6.62 4.37 -9.80
N ASP A 44 6.95 4.00 -8.57
CA ASP A 44 8.06 3.13 -8.20
C ASP A 44 7.61 1.76 -7.68
N GLN A 45 6.31 1.57 -7.44
CA GLN A 45 5.77 0.33 -6.85
C GLN A 45 5.19 -0.63 -7.89
N THR A 46 4.46 -0.13 -8.89
CA THR A 46 3.72 -0.96 -9.84
C THR A 46 3.83 -0.46 -11.26
N PHE A 47 3.92 -1.40 -12.22
CA PHE A 47 4.00 -1.06 -13.62
C PHE A 47 2.61 -0.68 -14.12
N ILE A 48 2.50 0.49 -14.76
CA ILE A 48 1.21 1.06 -15.15
C ILE A 48 0.38 0.13 -16.07
N LEU A 49 1.03 -0.70 -16.90
CA LEU A 49 0.32 -1.57 -17.84
C LEU A 49 -0.21 -2.86 -17.22
N GLU A 50 0.25 -3.27 -16.02
CA GLU A 50 -0.28 -4.47 -15.35
C GLU A 50 -1.75 -4.27 -14.95
N LYS A 51 -2.07 -3.09 -14.40
CA LYS A 51 -3.41 -2.75 -13.87
C LYS A 51 -3.78 -1.28 -14.12
N PRO A 52 -3.88 -0.83 -15.39
CA PRO A 52 -3.97 0.60 -15.73
C PRO A 52 -5.17 1.30 -15.10
N LEU A 53 -6.33 0.64 -15.08
CA LEU A 53 -7.55 1.20 -14.50
C LEU A 53 -7.45 1.34 -12.98
N LEU A 54 -6.98 0.31 -12.28
CA LEU A 54 -6.87 0.34 -10.83
C LEU A 54 -5.80 1.34 -10.37
N TRP A 55 -4.71 1.45 -11.13
CA TRP A 55 -3.60 2.34 -10.84
C TRP A 55 -4.01 3.81 -10.92
N VAL A 56 -4.71 4.20 -11.99
CA VAL A 56 -5.16 5.59 -12.21
C VAL A 56 -6.39 5.92 -11.36
N PHE A 57 -7.42 5.06 -11.36
CA PHE A 57 -8.71 5.38 -10.75
C PHE A 57 -8.86 4.91 -9.31
N GLY A 58 -8.02 4.00 -8.82
CA GLY A 58 -8.10 3.47 -7.45
C GLY A 58 -8.06 4.57 -6.39
N PRO A 59 -7.04 5.47 -6.39
CA PRO A 59 -6.98 6.59 -5.45
C PRO A 59 -8.16 7.55 -5.56
N LEU A 60 -8.69 7.76 -6.77
CA LEU A 60 -9.86 8.61 -6.98
C LEU A 60 -11.12 7.98 -6.37
N LEU A 61 -11.38 6.70 -6.60
CA LEU A 61 -12.51 5.95 -6.04
C LEU A 61 -12.43 5.92 -4.50
N PHE A 62 -11.26 5.60 -3.96
CA PHE A 62 -11.04 5.63 -2.51
C PHE A 62 -11.28 7.03 -1.93
N SER A 63 -10.79 8.07 -2.61
CA SER A 63 -11.01 9.46 -2.20
C SER A 63 -12.48 9.87 -2.25
N ILE A 64 -13.27 9.39 -3.22
CA ILE A 64 -14.71 9.65 -3.29
C ILE A 64 -15.43 8.97 -2.13
N GLY A 65 -15.10 7.70 -1.85
CA GLY A 65 -15.67 6.95 -0.73
C GLY A 65 -15.40 7.63 0.61
N SER A 66 -14.13 7.96 0.88
CA SER A 66 -13.70 8.67 2.09
C SER A 66 -14.37 10.04 2.22
N ALA A 67 -14.36 10.86 1.16
CA ALA A 67 -15.01 12.18 1.17
C ALA A 67 -16.52 12.09 1.39
N THR A 68 -17.19 11.12 0.78
CA THR A 68 -18.63 10.87 0.96
C THR A 68 -18.93 10.49 2.40
N PHE A 69 -18.16 9.57 2.97
CA PHE A 69 -18.32 9.13 4.35
C PHE A 69 -18.16 10.29 5.35
N ILE A 70 -17.06 11.04 5.23
CA ILE A 70 -16.80 12.21 6.08
C ILE A 70 -17.88 13.28 5.89
N PHE A 71 -18.27 13.57 4.65
CA PHE A 71 -19.34 14.54 4.37
C PHE A 71 -20.67 14.12 5.01
N CYS A 72 -21.07 12.85 4.88
CA CYS A 72 -22.32 12.37 5.47
C CYS A 72 -22.32 12.55 6.99
N LEU A 73 -21.24 12.16 7.67
CA LEU A 73 -21.14 12.33 9.12
C LEU A 73 -21.12 13.81 9.53
N ILE A 74 -20.32 14.64 8.87
CA ILE A 74 -20.22 16.07 9.22
C ILE A 74 -21.52 16.81 8.89
N TYR A 75 -21.98 16.69 7.65
CA TYR A 75 -23.09 17.48 7.14
C TYR A 75 -24.42 17.03 7.72
N LEU A 76 -24.72 15.72 7.72
CA LEU A 76 -26.04 15.25 8.16
C LEU A 76 -26.20 15.31 9.68
N ILE A 77 -25.15 14.96 10.44
CA ILE A 77 -25.23 14.90 11.90
C ILE A 77 -25.01 16.29 12.51
N PHE A 78 -23.97 17.01 12.10
CA PHE A 78 -23.56 18.23 12.79
C PHE A 78 -24.05 19.52 12.15
N ILE A 79 -24.02 19.66 10.82
CA ILE A 79 -24.30 20.95 10.16
C ILE A 79 -25.79 21.13 9.85
N ARG A 80 -26.45 20.11 9.27
CA ARG A 80 -27.80 20.21 8.70
C ARG A 80 -28.86 20.68 9.70
N HIS A 81 -28.73 20.31 10.97
CA HIS A 81 -29.68 20.69 12.02
C HIS A 81 -29.56 22.16 12.45
N HIS A 82 -28.43 22.81 12.18
CA HIS A 82 -28.16 24.19 12.58
C HIS A 82 -28.27 25.20 11.42
N LEU A 83 -28.58 24.74 10.20
CA LEU A 83 -28.78 25.62 9.04
C LEU A 83 -30.19 26.26 9.05
N PRO A 84 -30.31 27.56 8.72
CA PRO A 84 -31.59 28.24 8.59
C PRO A 84 -32.43 27.65 7.44
N GLN A 85 -33.75 27.76 7.54
CA GLN A 85 -34.66 27.41 6.42
C GLN A 85 -34.80 28.60 5.45
N PRO A 86 -34.86 28.37 4.12
CA PRO A 86 -34.83 27.08 3.42
C PRO A 86 -33.41 26.49 3.34
N ARG A 87 -33.33 25.16 3.46
CA ARG A 87 -32.03 24.45 3.47
C ARG A 87 -31.44 24.37 2.06
N PRO A 88 -30.11 24.53 1.91
CA PRO A 88 -29.44 24.37 0.62
C PRO A 88 -29.50 22.92 0.12
N ASN A 89 -29.42 22.75 -1.20
CA ASN A 89 -29.38 21.43 -1.84
C ASN A 89 -28.12 20.65 -1.40
N ILE A 90 -28.33 19.45 -0.85
CA ILE A 90 -27.28 18.55 -0.36
C ILE A 90 -26.23 18.26 -1.43
N GLY A 91 -26.64 18.03 -2.68
CA GLY A 91 -25.72 17.72 -3.77
C GLY A 91 -24.77 18.88 -4.10
N SER A 92 -25.26 20.12 -4.01
CA SER A 92 -24.42 21.31 -4.17
C SER A 92 -23.42 21.44 -3.03
N GLN A 93 -23.85 21.18 -1.79
CA GLN A 93 -22.97 21.22 -0.62
C GLN A 93 -21.91 20.10 -0.67
N TYR A 94 -22.30 18.89 -1.05
CA TYR A 94 -21.41 17.74 -1.23
C TYR A 94 -20.32 18.02 -2.26
N LEU A 95 -20.71 18.51 -3.44
CA LEU A 95 -19.77 18.82 -4.50
C LEU A 95 -18.83 20.00 -4.15
N SER A 96 -19.27 20.98 -3.34
CA SER A 96 -18.36 22.01 -2.80
C SER A 96 -17.35 21.40 -1.82
N PHE A 97 -17.83 20.54 -0.91
CA PHE A 97 -16.99 19.82 0.05
C PHE A 97 -15.98 18.90 -0.64
N LEU A 98 -16.42 18.11 -1.62
CA LEU A 98 -15.57 17.20 -2.40
C LEU A 98 -14.44 17.95 -3.10
N GLY A 99 -14.75 19.11 -3.70
CA GLY A 99 -13.75 19.98 -4.28
C GLY A 99 -12.68 20.42 -3.28
N LEU A 100 -13.11 20.92 -2.12
CA LEU A 100 -12.19 21.34 -1.04
C LEU A 100 -11.38 20.16 -0.49
N PHE A 101 -12.00 18.98 -0.37
CA PHE A 101 -11.34 17.75 0.07
C PHE A 101 -10.24 17.34 -0.91
N TRP A 102 -10.52 17.32 -2.22
CA TRP A 102 -9.55 17.00 -3.25
C TRP A 102 -8.44 18.04 -3.38
N MET A 103 -8.69 19.31 -3.07
CA MET A 103 -7.64 20.33 -3.04
C MET A 103 -6.59 20.07 -1.95
N THR A 104 -6.82 19.14 -1.01
CA THR A 104 -5.80 18.69 -0.05
C THR A 104 -4.85 17.62 -0.62
N ALA A 105 -5.14 17.06 -1.80
CA ALA A 105 -4.36 15.99 -2.42
C ALA A 105 -2.87 16.32 -2.68
N PRO A 106 -2.47 17.55 -3.03
CA PRO A 106 -1.06 17.87 -3.24
C PRO A 106 -0.16 17.68 -2.02
N ILE A 107 -0.70 17.65 -0.80
CA ILE A 107 0.09 17.39 0.42
C ILE A 107 0.68 15.96 0.36
N ALA A 108 -0.03 15.03 -0.29
CA ALA A 108 0.44 13.67 -0.49
C ALA A 108 1.69 13.56 -1.37
N TRP A 109 2.03 14.60 -2.13
CA TRP A 109 3.28 14.63 -2.90
C TRP A 109 4.53 14.58 -2.01
N LEU A 110 4.42 15.00 -0.75
CA LEU A 110 5.55 14.98 0.19
C LEU A 110 6.01 13.56 0.55
N TYR A 111 5.09 12.57 0.57
CA TYR A 111 5.47 11.19 0.84
C TYR A 111 5.77 10.37 -0.43
N ALA A 112 5.66 10.99 -1.62
CA ALA A 112 6.06 10.37 -2.89
C ALA A 112 7.58 10.37 -3.12
N ILE A 113 8.35 10.86 -2.14
CA ILE A 113 9.81 10.86 -2.16
C ILE A 113 10.27 9.41 -1.95
N PRO A 114 11.09 8.86 -2.86
CA PRO A 114 11.46 7.44 -2.82
C PRO A 114 12.58 7.22 -1.79
N VAL A 115 12.21 7.21 -0.51
CA VAL A 115 13.15 7.04 0.62
C VAL A 115 13.86 5.69 0.60
N GLU A 116 13.28 4.68 -0.05
CA GLU A 116 13.82 3.35 -0.30
C GLU A 116 15.12 3.37 -1.12
N ARG A 117 15.38 4.46 -1.86
CA ARG A 117 16.64 4.63 -2.60
C ARG A 117 17.79 5.08 -1.72
N PHE A 118 17.50 5.62 -0.55
CA PHE A 118 18.48 6.25 0.33
C PHE A 118 18.66 5.50 1.66
N LEU A 119 17.65 4.73 2.08
CA LEU A 119 17.59 4.04 3.36
C LEU A 119 17.46 2.53 3.17
N GLY A 120 17.87 1.76 4.17
CA GLY A 120 17.62 0.32 4.20
C GLY A 120 16.12 0.00 4.27
N SER A 121 15.71 -1.22 3.89
CA SER A 121 14.29 -1.61 3.80
C SER A 121 13.47 -1.28 5.06
N TYR A 122 13.99 -1.61 6.25
CA TYR A 122 13.35 -1.33 7.53
C TYR A 122 13.22 0.18 7.82
N GLU A 123 14.30 0.94 7.63
CA GLU A 123 14.35 2.39 7.85
C GLU A 123 13.46 3.14 6.86
N ALA A 124 13.44 2.69 5.60
CA ALA A 124 12.57 3.20 4.56
C ALA A 124 11.09 2.98 4.91
N ALA A 125 10.72 1.79 5.39
CA ALA A 125 9.36 1.51 5.85
C ALA A 125 8.95 2.43 7.03
N GLN A 126 9.85 2.65 7.99
CA GLN A 126 9.62 3.57 9.10
C GLN A 126 9.45 5.02 8.62
N ALA A 127 10.33 5.49 7.74
CA ALA A 127 10.28 6.84 7.17
C ALA A 127 8.98 7.06 6.38
N ASN A 128 8.58 6.09 5.55
CA ASN A 128 7.33 6.12 4.79
C ASN A 128 6.11 6.24 5.70
N LEU A 129 6.05 5.44 6.77
CA LEU A 129 4.95 5.53 7.74
C LEU A 129 4.92 6.86 8.47
N ALA A 130 6.08 7.40 8.84
CA ALA A 130 6.17 8.71 9.49
C ALA A 130 5.70 9.84 8.55
N LEU A 131 6.09 9.79 7.26
CA LEU A 131 5.63 10.73 6.25
C LEU A 131 4.12 10.61 6.00
N LEU A 132 3.59 9.38 5.90
CA LEU A 132 2.16 9.14 5.77
C LEU A 132 1.37 9.68 6.98
N ALA A 133 1.85 9.44 8.20
CA ALA A 133 1.24 9.96 9.41
C ALA A 133 1.25 11.50 9.45
N THR A 134 2.37 12.12 9.07
CA THR A 134 2.52 13.58 9.00
C THR A 134 1.55 14.19 7.98
N VAL A 135 1.47 13.61 6.79
CA VAL A 135 0.55 14.04 5.73
C VAL A 135 -0.90 13.85 6.14
N ALA A 136 -1.25 12.71 6.77
CA ALA A 136 -2.59 12.46 7.26
C ALA A 136 -3.01 13.49 8.33
N LEU A 137 -2.13 13.76 9.30
CA LEU A 137 -2.37 14.78 10.33
C LEU A 137 -2.57 16.16 9.71
N TRP A 138 -1.71 16.57 8.76
CA TRP A 138 -1.86 17.83 8.05
C TRP A 138 -3.22 17.90 7.35
N ARG A 139 -3.63 16.86 6.61
CA ARG A 139 -4.92 16.85 5.91
C ARG A 139 -6.11 16.98 6.86
N VAL A 140 -6.08 16.33 8.02
CA VAL A 140 -7.13 16.46 9.05
C VAL A 140 -7.19 17.89 9.59
N LEU A 141 -6.04 18.48 9.96
CA LEU A 141 -5.96 19.86 10.45
C LEU A 141 -6.42 20.87 9.39
N LEU A 142 -6.04 20.66 8.13
CA LEU A 142 -6.45 21.52 7.03
C LEU A 142 -7.95 21.40 6.76
N LEU A 143 -8.52 20.19 6.75
CA LEU A 143 -9.95 20.01 6.57
C LEU A 143 -10.75 20.63 7.73
N ALA A 144 -10.29 20.46 8.98
CA ALA A 144 -10.84 21.15 10.13
C ALA A 144 -10.77 22.68 9.98
N ARG A 145 -9.65 23.21 9.46
CA ARG A 145 -9.50 24.64 9.19
C ARG A 145 -10.46 25.11 8.10
N VAL A 146 -10.64 24.33 7.04
CA VAL A 146 -11.60 24.62 5.97
C VAL A 146 -13.01 24.71 6.53
N ILE A 147 -13.45 23.72 7.32
CA ILE A 147 -14.76 23.74 7.95
C ILE A 147 -14.90 24.93 8.90
N SER A 148 -13.89 25.22 9.73
CA SER A 148 -13.86 26.37 10.63
C SER A 148 -14.06 27.70 9.89
N VAL A 149 -13.37 27.88 8.76
CA VAL A 149 -13.43 29.13 7.97
C VAL A 149 -14.75 29.28 7.22
N ILE A 150 -15.28 28.20 6.64
CA ILE A 150 -16.51 28.25 5.85
C ILE A 150 -17.75 28.35 6.75
N GLN A 151 -17.78 27.58 7.83
CA GLN A 151 -18.93 27.54 8.75
C GLN A 151 -18.88 28.64 9.83
N ILE A 152 -17.80 29.43 9.86
CA ILE A 152 -17.50 30.43 10.90
C ILE A 152 -17.65 29.83 12.31
N THR A 153 -17.05 28.66 12.50
CA THR A 153 -17.09 27.92 13.77
C THR A 153 -15.70 27.88 14.40
N PRO A 154 -15.59 27.86 15.74
CA PRO A 154 -14.30 27.70 16.41
C PRO A 154 -13.55 26.47 15.92
N PHE A 155 -12.23 26.62 15.73
CA PHE A 155 -11.39 25.58 15.14
C PHE A 155 -11.46 24.26 15.92
N GLY A 156 -11.48 24.29 17.25
CA GLY A 156 -11.58 23.09 18.07
C GLY A 156 -12.85 22.27 17.79
N ARG A 157 -13.99 22.92 17.57
CA ARG A 157 -15.24 22.24 17.22
C ARG A 157 -15.18 21.63 15.82
N ALA A 158 -14.68 22.39 14.85
CA ALA A 158 -14.47 21.87 13.50
C ALA A 158 -13.48 20.70 13.48
N LEU A 159 -12.46 20.74 14.33
CA LEU A 159 -11.50 19.65 14.50
C LEU A 159 -12.20 18.39 15.02
N LEU A 160 -13.02 18.48 16.07
CA LEU A 160 -13.77 17.32 16.56
C LEU A 160 -14.75 16.76 15.51
N TRP A 161 -15.40 17.62 14.73
CA TRP A 161 -16.28 17.19 13.63
C TRP A 161 -15.56 16.41 12.55
N VAL A 162 -14.30 16.75 12.25
CA VAL A 162 -13.48 16.06 11.24
C VAL A 162 -12.75 14.85 11.83
N LEU A 163 -12.31 14.95 13.08
CA LEU A 163 -11.52 13.90 13.75
C LEU A 163 -12.37 12.68 14.07
N LEU A 164 -13.62 12.87 14.51
CA LEU A 164 -14.54 11.76 14.77
C LEU A 164 -14.74 10.84 13.54
N PRO A 165 -15.19 11.32 12.36
CA PRO A 165 -15.34 10.48 11.19
C PRO A 165 -14.00 9.90 10.72
N ALA A 166 -12.89 10.63 10.81
CA ALA A 166 -11.57 10.09 10.48
C ALA A 166 -11.19 8.91 11.40
N CYS A 167 -11.47 9.00 12.71
CA CYS A 167 -11.26 7.91 13.65
C CYS A 167 -12.13 6.69 13.32
N VAL A 168 -13.41 6.90 12.98
CA VAL A 168 -14.32 5.82 12.58
C VAL A 168 -13.86 5.17 11.28
N GLU A 169 -13.35 5.96 10.32
CA GLU A 169 -12.80 5.44 9.07
C GLU A 169 -11.58 4.56 9.32
N VAL A 170 -10.61 5.00 10.14
CA VAL A 170 -9.42 4.20 10.50
C VAL A 170 -9.82 2.92 11.23
N PHE A 171 -10.74 3.00 12.18
CA PHE A 171 -11.22 1.84 12.92
C PHE A 171 -12.02 0.87 12.04
N GLY A 172 -12.84 1.39 11.14
CA GLY A 172 -13.55 0.60 10.12
C GLY A 172 -12.60 -0.11 9.17
N LEU A 173 -11.55 0.59 8.70
CA LEU A 173 -10.48 -0.01 7.90
C LEU A 173 -9.73 -1.10 8.67
N TYR A 174 -9.57 -0.98 9.99
CA TYR A 174 -8.99 -2.05 10.79
C TYR A 174 -9.90 -3.29 10.86
N ILE A 175 -11.19 -3.12 11.15
CA ILE A 175 -12.15 -4.23 11.27
C ILE A 175 -12.40 -4.92 9.93
N PHE A 176 -12.77 -4.14 8.90
CA PHE A 176 -13.15 -4.68 7.59
C PHE A 176 -11.93 -4.91 6.70
N GLY A 177 -10.81 -4.26 6.99
CA GLY A 177 -9.61 -4.34 6.19
C GLY A 177 -8.75 -5.56 6.46
N GLY A 178 -9.07 -6.47 7.36
CA GLY A 178 -8.26 -7.70 7.53
C GLY A 178 -7.97 -8.42 6.20
N ALA A 179 -8.94 -8.48 5.29
CA ALA A 179 -8.75 -9.00 3.93
C ALA A 179 -8.26 -7.94 2.93
N PHE A 180 -8.81 -6.72 2.98
CA PHE A 180 -8.47 -5.65 2.05
C PHE A 180 -7.05 -5.09 2.27
N ALA A 181 -6.66 -4.83 3.51
CA ALA A 181 -5.30 -4.46 3.91
C ALA A 181 -4.31 -5.56 3.53
N LYS A 182 -4.64 -6.85 3.70
CA LYS A 182 -3.79 -7.94 3.19
C LYS A 182 -3.63 -7.88 1.66
N SER A 183 -4.69 -7.58 0.92
CA SER A 183 -4.67 -7.44 -0.55
C SER A 183 -3.91 -6.18 -1.02
N VAL A 184 -4.04 -5.07 -0.31
CA VAL A 184 -3.30 -3.82 -0.59
C VAL A 184 -1.82 -3.99 -0.23
N MET A 185 -1.51 -4.61 0.92
CA MET A 185 -0.13 -4.89 1.33
C MET A 185 0.53 -5.91 0.41
N SER A 186 -0.18 -6.97 -0.02
CA SER A 186 0.36 -7.91 -1.01
C SER A 186 0.58 -7.25 -2.37
N GLY A 187 -0.25 -6.27 -2.75
CA GLY A 187 -0.08 -5.50 -3.97
C GLY A 187 1.04 -4.46 -3.92
N MET A 188 1.37 -3.91 -2.74
CA MET A 188 2.38 -2.85 -2.58
C MET A 188 3.80 -3.38 -2.28
N GLY A 189 3.95 -4.59 -1.72
CA GLY A 189 5.27 -5.06 -1.29
C GLY A 189 5.67 -6.44 -1.77
N GLY A 190 4.74 -7.32 -2.19
CA GLY A 190 5.07 -8.73 -2.46
C GLY A 190 5.78 -9.44 -1.29
N MET A 191 5.78 -8.86 -0.09
CA MET A 191 6.44 -9.37 1.09
C MET A 191 5.36 -9.81 2.06
N ARG A 192 5.20 -11.12 2.21
CA ARG A 192 4.43 -11.74 3.30
C ARG A 192 5.44 -12.18 4.34
N ASN A 193 5.21 -12.05 5.63
CA ASN A 193 6.10 -12.42 6.74
C ASN A 193 7.45 -11.67 6.83
N SER A 194 7.61 -10.52 6.18
CA SER A 194 8.83 -9.73 6.33
C SER A 194 8.81 -8.86 7.60
N PRO A 195 9.96 -8.44 8.14
CA PRO A 195 10.02 -7.50 9.27
C PRO A 195 9.20 -6.23 9.05
N GLU A 196 9.09 -5.78 7.81
CA GLU A 196 8.29 -4.64 7.38
C GLU A 196 6.78 -4.91 7.53
N GLU A 197 6.29 -6.11 7.24
CA GLU A 197 4.88 -6.47 7.49
C GLU A 197 4.57 -6.40 8.99
N THR A 198 5.45 -6.92 9.83
CA THR A 198 5.27 -6.83 11.30
C THR A 198 5.21 -5.37 11.75
N LEU A 199 6.04 -4.52 11.17
CA LEU A 199 6.06 -3.09 11.44
C LEU A 199 4.77 -2.41 10.97
N LEU A 200 4.27 -2.74 9.78
CA LEU A 200 3.00 -2.24 9.23
C LEU A 200 1.80 -2.68 10.07
N LEU A 201 1.73 -3.96 10.46
CA LEU A 201 0.67 -4.50 11.33
C LEU A 201 0.70 -3.84 12.71
N THR A 202 1.90 -3.64 13.27
CA THR A 202 2.07 -2.93 14.55
C THR A 202 1.61 -1.48 14.43
N ALA A 203 1.96 -0.78 13.35
CA ALA A 203 1.52 0.58 13.10
C ALA A 203 -0.01 0.66 12.91
N LEU A 204 -0.60 -0.29 12.17
CA LEU A 204 -2.04 -0.38 11.97
C LEU A 204 -2.78 -0.59 13.29
N TYR A 205 -2.34 -1.57 14.10
CA TYR A 205 -2.93 -1.84 15.42
C TYR A 205 -2.83 -0.63 16.35
N ARG A 206 -1.64 0.01 16.43
CA ARG A 206 -1.44 1.22 17.24
C ARG A 206 -2.32 2.37 16.75
N SER A 207 -2.41 2.58 15.44
CA SER A 207 -3.24 3.63 14.85
C SER A 207 -4.73 3.41 15.12
N ALA A 208 -5.21 2.17 15.05
CA ALA A 208 -6.59 1.83 15.38
C ALA A 208 -6.90 2.04 16.88
N GLY A 209 -5.99 1.66 17.76
CA GLY A 209 -6.12 1.90 19.20
C GLY A 209 -6.16 3.40 19.54
N ILE A 210 -5.26 4.20 18.95
CA ILE A 210 -5.25 5.65 19.10
C ILE A 210 -6.55 6.26 18.55
N ALA A 211 -6.98 5.85 17.36
CA ALA A 211 -8.21 6.31 16.74
C ALA A 211 -9.44 6.01 17.60
N PHE A 212 -9.51 4.83 18.21
CA PHE A 212 -10.60 4.44 19.11
C PHE A 212 -10.68 5.38 20.33
N TRP A 213 -9.57 5.58 21.04
CA TRP A 213 -9.55 6.44 22.23
C TRP A 213 -9.81 7.91 21.91
N ILE A 214 -9.22 8.43 20.83
CA ILE A 214 -9.50 9.79 20.35
C ILE A 214 -10.96 9.93 19.93
N GLY A 215 -11.52 8.94 19.24
CA GLY A 215 -12.93 8.92 18.84
C GLY A 215 -13.86 8.98 20.04
N LEU A 216 -13.58 8.19 21.09
CA LEU A 216 -14.32 8.20 22.34
C LEU A 216 -14.23 9.58 23.04
N ALA A 217 -13.03 10.16 23.12
CA ALA A 217 -12.84 11.51 23.65
C ALA A 217 -13.62 12.55 22.85
N CYS A 218 -13.65 12.45 21.52
CA CYS A 218 -14.46 13.33 20.66
C CYS A 218 -15.95 13.22 20.97
N LEU A 219 -16.48 12.01 21.15
CA LEU A 219 -17.89 11.79 21.48
C LEU A 219 -18.28 12.44 22.81
N ILE A 220 -17.38 12.40 23.81
CA ILE A 220 -17.60 13.02 25.13
C ILE A 220 -17.51 14.55 25.05
N LEU A 221 -16.54 15.08 24.29
CA LEU A 221 -16.29 16.52 24.20
C LEU A 221 -17.28 17.26 23.29
N LEU A 222 -17.85 16.59 22.29
CA LEU A 222 -18.74 17.21 21.30
C LEU A 222 -19.98 17.88 21.93
N PRO A 223 -20.73 17.24 22.86
CA PRO A 223 -21.86 17.87 23.56
C PRO A 223 -21.44 19.10 24.38
N ILE A 224 -20.28 19.05 25.03
CA ILE A 224 -19.77 20.13 25.91
C ILE A 224 -19.46 21.39 25.08
N LEU A 225 -19.01 21.21 23.85
CA LEU A 225 -18.63 22.30 22.94
C LEU A 225 -19.75 22.72 21.99
N GLN A 226 -21.00 22.31 22.25
CA GLN A 226 -22.16 22.74 21.47
C GLN A 226 -22.49 24.21 21.75
N ASN A 227 -21.82 25.11 21.03
CA ASN A 227 -22.22 26.51 20.99
C ASN A 227 -23.31 26.74 19.93
N GLN A 228 -24.35 27.50 20.23
CA GLN A 228 -25.52 27.72 19.35
C GLN A 228 -25.27 28.78 18.26
N SER A 229 -24.01 29.09 17.94
CA SER A 229 -23.70 30.08 16.91
C SER A 229 -24.32 29.66 15.57
N PRO A 230 -25.05 30.56 14.88
CA PRO A 230 -25.67 30.23 13.61
C PRO A 230 -24.60 29.83 12.59
N LEU A 231 -24.74 28.65 12.01
CA LEU A 231 -23.82 28.14 10.99
C LEU A 231 -24.15 28.73 9.62
N GLN A 232 -23.13 28.91 8.78
CA GLN A 232 -23.29 29.35 7.39
C GLN A 232 -23.23 28.17 6.42
N ALA A 233 -24.13 28.14 5.44
CA ALA A 233 -24.05 27.16 4.36
C ALA A 233 -22.76 27.34 3.54
N PHE A 234 -22.30 26.28 2.87
CA PHE A 234 -21.19 26.43 1.92
C PHE A 234 -21.60 27.40 0.81
N PRO A 235 -20.67 28.29 0.37
CA PRO A 235 -20.97 29.32 -0.60
C PRO A 235 -21.40 28.72 -1.95
N GLU A 236 -22.22 29.47 -2.67
CA GLU A 236 -22.56 29.13 -4.05
C GLU A 236 -21.32 29.23 -4.94
N ARG A 237 -21.24 28.32 -5.92
CA ARG A 237 -20.09 28.25 -6.82
C ARG A 237 -20.30 29.13 -8.04
N TYR A 238 -19.32 29.97 -8.33
CA TYR A 238 -19.23 30.82 -9.51
C TYR A 238 -18.26 30.25 -10.56
N LYS A 239 -18.49 30.60 -11.83
CA LYS A 239 -17.58 30.21 -12.92
C LYS A 239 -16.21 30.86 -12.68
N SER A 240 -15.15 30.07 -12.66
CA SER A 240 -13.78 30.56 -12.51
C SER A 240 -12.88 29.91 -13.57
N ARG A 241 -11.80 30.60 -13.94
CA ARG A 241 -10.81 30.07 -14.90
C ARG A 241 -9.97 28.98 -14.24
N LEU A 242 -9.86 27.84 -14.93
CA LEU A 242 -8.98 26.73 -14.59
C LEU A 242 -7.50 27.20 -14.64
N PRO A 243 -6.68 26.90 -13.61
CA PRO A 243 -5.26 27.21 -13.61
C PRO A 243 -4.47 26.20 -14.46
N TRP A 244 -4.75 26.15 -15.76
CA TRP A 244 -4.18 25.15 -16.68
C TRP A 244 -2.66 25.11 -16.68
N ILE A 245 -1.99 26.26 -16.54
CA ILE A 245 -0.52 26.32 -16.50
C ILE A 245 0.01 25.53 -15.30
N PHE A 246 -0.57 25.72 -14.11
CA PHE A 246 -0.14 24.99 -12.91
C PHE A 246 -0.36 23.48 -13.04
N VAL A 247 -1.56 23.11 -13.48
CA VAL A 247 -1.92 21.70 -13.67
C VAL A 247 -1.00 21.06 -14.72
N GLY A 248 -0.75 21.74 -15.83
CA GLY A 248 0.17 21.27 -16.87
C GLY A 248 1.60 21.10 -16.38
N LEU A 249 2.13 22.06 -15.61
CA LEU A 249 3.47 21.97 -15.03
C LEU A 249 3.58 20.85 -13.99
N ALA A 250 2.58 20.71 -13.11
CA ALA A 250 2.55 19.63 -12.12
C ALA A 250 2.45 18.25 -12.79
N SER A 251 1.61 18.12 -13.83
CA SER A 251 1.52 16.90 -14.63
C SER A 251 2.83 16.58 -15.31
N LEU A 252 3.44 17.55 -15.98
CA LEU A 252 4.72 17.37 -16.67
C LEU A 252 5.81 16.93 -15.67
N PHE A 253 5.88 17.59 -14.51
CA PHE A 253 6.83 17.24 -13.46
C PHE A 253 6.69 15.78 -13.01
N TRP A 254 5.47 15.34 -12.64
CA TRP A 254 5.27 13.97 -12.16
C TRP A 254 5.44 12.93 -13.26
N ILE A 255 5.03 13.22 -14.50
CA ILE A 255 5.30 12.36 -15.64
C ILE A 255 6.82 12.21 -15.83
N SER A 256 7.58 13.30 -15.86
CA SER A 256 9.04 13.26 -15.99
C SER A 256 9.71 12.47 -14.86
N VAL A 257 9.31 12.69 -13.60
CA VAL A 257 9.86 11.96 -12.43
C VAL A 257 9.56 10.46 -12.54
N SER A 258 8.39 10.08 -13.06
CA SER A 258 7.99 8.67 -13.15
C SER A 258 8.70 7.85 -14.24
N ILE A 259 9.28 8.47 -15.28
CA ILE A 259 9.86 7.75 -16.43
C ILE A 259 10.93 6.76 -15.99
N TYR A 260 11.91 7.21 -15.20
CA TYR A 260 13.05 6.37 -14.81
C TYR A 260 12.64 5.20 -13.91
N PRO A 261 11.91 5.40 -12.79
CA PRO A 261 11.45 4.28 -11.97
C PRO A 261 10.49 3.34 -12.73
N GLN A 262 9.64 3.85 -13.62
CA GLN A 262 8.76 2.97 -14.41
C GLN A 262 9.54 2.04 -15.36
N GLN A 263 10.69 2.46 -15.89
CA GLN A 263 11.55 1.55 -16.65
C GLN A 263 12.10 0.42 -15.77
N GLN A 264 12.48 0.74 -14.53
CA GLN A 264 12.95 -0.26 -13.57
C GLN A 264 11.82 -1.24 -13.20
N VAL A 265 10.64 -0.73 -12.83
CA VAL A 265 9.49 -1.57 -12.47
C VAL A 265 9.01 -2.40 -13.66
N LYS A 266 9.11 -1.91 -14.90
CA LYS A 266 8.85 -2.70 -16.11
C LYS A 266 9.78 -3.92 -16.22
N ARG A 267 11.05 -3.78 -15.86
CA ARG A 267 12.02 -4.90 -15.85
C ARG A 267 11.68 -5.89 -14.75
N ASN A 268 11.31 -5.42 -13.54
CA ASN A 268 10.81 -6.30 -12.48
C ASN A 268 9.56 -7.08 -12.96
N ALA A 269 8.59 -6.41 -13.56
CA ALA A 269 7.38 -7.03 -14.08
C ALA A 269 7.66 -8.11 -15.14
N HIS A 270 8.61 -7.84 -16.05
CA HIS A 270 9.01 -8.81 -17.05
C HIS A 270 9.70 -10.04 -16.43
N LEU A 271 10.57 -9.82 -15.44
CA LEU A 271 11.19 -10.92 -14.70
C LEU A 271 10.16 -11.74 -13.92
N ASP A 272 9.21 -11.07 -13.25
CA ASP A 272 8.08 -11.72 -12.56
C ASP A 272 7.28 -12.59 -13.54
N GLN A 273 7.05 -12.10 -14.76
CA GLN A 273 6.39 -12.87 -15.82
C GLN A 273 7.19 -14.11 -16.25
N LEU A 274 8.50 -13.99 -16.50
CA LEU A 274 9.34 -15.13 -16.90
C LEU A 274 9.34 -16.23 -15.84
N VAL A 275 9.41 -15.85 -14.56
CA VAL A 275 9.37 -16.81 -13.45
C VAL A 275 7.97 -17.40 -13.25
N ALA A 276 6.91 -16.61 -13.46
CA ALA A 276 5.54 -17.13 -13.43
C ALA A 276 5.25 -18.13 -14.56
N GLU A 277 5.89 -17.96 -15.72
CA GLU A 277 5.84 -18.88 -16.86
C GLU A 277 6.82 -20.06 -16.75
N GLU A 278 7.51 -20.23 -15.61
CA GLU A 278 8.53 -21.25 -15.36
C GLU A 278 9.73 -21.23 -16.34
N LYS A 279 9.99 -20.10 -16.98
CA LYS A 279 11.11 -19.90 -17.92
C LYS A 279 12.38 -19.47 -17.18
N TYR A 280 12.85 -20.30 -16.26
CA TYR A 280 13.95 -19.98 -15.33
C TYR A 280 15.26 -19.61 -16.04
N LYS A 281 15.64 -20.32 -17.11
CA LYS A 281 16.85 -19.98 -17.89
C LYS A 281 16.78 -18.62 -18.56
N GLU A 282 15.62 -18.28 -19.15
CA GLU A 282 15.39 -16.97 -19.75
C GLU A 282 15.41 -15.86 -18.68
N ALA A 283 14.86 -16.14 -17.49
CA ALA A 283 14.91 -15.22 -16.36
C ALA A 283 16.35 -14.94 -15.89
N LEU A 284 17.18 -15.98 -15.74
CA LEU A 284 18.59 -15.86 -15.37
C LEU A 284 19.41 -15.13 -16.45
N GLN A 285 19.15 -15.41 -17.72
CA GLN A 285 19.76 -14.67 -18.83
C GLN A 285 19.34 -13.19 -18.80
N PHE A 286 18.06 -12.91 -18.55
CA PHE A 286 17.56 -11.54 -18.44
C PHE A 286 18.20 -10.77 -17.29
N LEU A 287 18.38 -11.41 -16.12
CA LEU A 287 19.14 -10.86 -15.00
C LEU A 287 20.60 -10.62 -15.39
N SER A 288 21.22 -11.56 -16.09
CA SER A 288 22.63 -11.48 -16.50
C SER A 288 22.93 -10.31 -17.45
N LEU A 289 21.94 -9.90 -18.25
CA LEU A 289 22.04 -8.76 -19.16
C LEU A 289 21.93 -7.39 -18.46
N HIS A 290 21.53 -7.37 -17.19
CA HIS A 290 21.26 -6.15 -16.44
C HIS A 290 22.10 -6.07 -15.16
N GLN A 291 22.16 -4.88 -14.58
CA GLN A 291 22.81 -4.65 -13.29
C GLN A 291 21.75 -4.56 -12.18
N PRO A 292 22.10 -4.76 -10.90
CA PRO A 292 21.13 -4.65 -9.80
C PRO A 292 20.37 -3.31 -9.78
N HIS A 293 21.04 -2.20 -10.12
CA HIS A 293 20.46 -0.86 -10.15
C HIS A 293 19.51 -0.62 -11.34
N ASP A 294 19.44 -1.54 -12.30
CA ASP A 294 18.48 -1.48 -13.40
C ASP A 294 17.05 -1.85 -12.95
N PHE A 295 16.91 -2.42 -11.76
CA PHE A 295 15.64 -2.86 -11.16
C PHE A 295 15.20 -1.91 -10.06
N ALA A 296 13.90 -1.95 -9.73
CA ALA A 296 13.32 -1.10 -8.71
C ALA A 296 13.75 -1.64 -7.33
N PRO A 297 14.41 -0.82 -6.49
CA PRO A 297 14.97 -1.29 -5.22
C PRO A 297 13.89 -1.73 -4.22
N ALA A 298 12.68 -1.19 -4.34
CA ALA A 298 11.54 -1.55 -3.51
C ALA A 298 10.93 -2.93 -3.85
N ARG A 299 11.31 -3.54 -4.99
CA ARG A 299 10.79 -4.85 -5.40
C ARG A 299 11.85 -5.93 -5.21
N THR A 300 11.49 -6.95 -4.42
CA THR A 300 12.28 -8.17 -4.31
C THR A 300 12.25 -8.95 -5.62
N PHE A 301 13.37 -9.56 -5.98
CA PHE A 301 13.44 -10.43 -7.16
C PHE A 301 12.68 -11.73 -6.92
N PRO A 302 12.01 -12.30 -7.94
CA PRO A 302 11.36 -13.61 -7.84
C PRO A 302 12.38 -14.77 -7.92
N PRO A 303 12.09 -15.92 -7.29
CA PRO A 303 10.97 -16.14 -6.36
C PRO A 303 11.19 -15.42 -5.02
N LYS A 304 10.12 -14.92 -4.40
CA LYS A 304 10.25 -14.02 -3.25
C LYS A 304 10.50 -14.77 -1.93
N PRO A 305 11.48 -14.37 -1.10
CA PRO A 305 12.00 -15.11 0.07
C PRO A 305 10.98 -15.58 1.11
N TYR A 306 9.79 -15.00 1.12
CA TYR A 306 8.79 -15.23 2.14
C TYR A 306 7.39 -15.56 1.59
N GLU A 307 7.28 -15.83 0.29
CA GLU A 307 6.06 -16.35 -0.33
C GLU A 307 6.12 -17.88 -0.42
N VAL A 308 4.99 -18.58 -0.27
CA VAL A 308 4.95 -20.05 -0.29
C VAL A 308 5.52 -20.63 -1.59
N GLU A 309 5.37 -19.90 -2.71
CA GLU A 309 5.86 -20.31 -4.02
C GLU A 309 7.38 -20.45 -4.08
N ILE A 310 8.14 -19.85 -3.16
CA ILE A 310 9.61 -19.97 -3.16
C ILE A 310 10.08 -21.40 -2.97
N PHE A 311 9.35 -22.19 -2.18
CA PHE A 311 9.68 -23.58 -1.92
C PHE A 311 9.65 -24.42 -3.20
N GLU A 312 8.79 -24.06 -4.14
CA GLU A 312 8.69 -24.75 -5.43
C GLU A 312 9.65 -24.15 -6.48
N LYS A 313 9.72 -22.83 -6.55
CA LYS A 313 10.38 -22.12 -7.65
C LYS A 313 11.89 -21.94 -7.44
N LEU A 314 12.36 -21.80 -6.21
CA LEU A 314 13.79 -21.55 -5.95
C LEU A 314 14.67 -22.75 -6.32
N PRO A 315 14.32 -24.02 -5.97
CA PRO A 315 15.11 -25.17 -6.41
C PRO A 315 15.21 -25.26 -7.93
N LYS A 316 14.08 -25.08 -8.65
CA LYS A 316 14.05 -25.06 -10.12
C LYS A 316 14.91 -23.92 -10.71
N MET A 317 14.92 -22.76 -10.06
CA MET A 317 15.78 -21.65 -10.46
C MET A 317 17.26 -21.97 -10.28
N LEU A 318 17.65 -22.59 -9.15
CA LEU A 318 19.03 -23.00 -8.89
C LEU A 318 19.48 -24.12 -9.85
N GLU A 319 18.61 -25.07 -10.18
CA GLU A 319 18.89 -26.13 -11.16
C GLU A 319 19.11 -25.57 -12.57
N ALA A 320 18.41 -24.48 -12.90
CA ALA A 320 18.57 -23.80 -14.18
C ALA A 320 19.90 -23.03 -14.31
N MET A 321 20.61 -22.80 -13.20
CA MET A 321 21.89 -22.08 -13.20
C MET A 321 23.03 -22.99 -13.66
N ASP A 322 23.91 -22.46 -14.51
CA ASP A 322 25.09 -23.19 -15.01
C ASP A 322 26.43 -22.62 -14.50
N GLY A 323 26.37 -21.56 -13.68
CA GLY A 323 27.52 -20.88 -13.11
C GLY A 323 28.09 -19.77 -13.99
N SER A 324 27.58 -19.57 -15.21
CA SER A 324 27.96 -18.48 -16.11
C SER A 324 27.33 -17.13 -15.73
N GLU A 325 26.29 -17.14 -14.88
CA GLU A 325 25.56 -15.95 -14.47
C GLU A 325 26.48 -14.98 -13.70
N PRO A 326 26.29 -13.66 -13.76
CA PRO A 326 27.08 -12.72 -12.98
C PRO A 326 27.05 -13.03 -11.48
N LYS A 327 28.17 -12.77 -10.80
CA LYS A 327 28.36 -13.03 -9.37
C LYS A 327 27.19 -12.52 -8.51
N TRP A 328 26.66 -11.32 -8.80
CA TRP A 328 25.55 -10.74 -8.03
C TRP A 328 24.25 -11.56 -8.11
N VAL A 329 23.98 -12.22 -9.23
CA VAL A 329 22.79 -13.08 -9.42
C VAL A 329 22.95 -14.35 -8.58
N ARG A 330 24.15 -14.92 -8.59
CA ARG A 330 24.47 -16.12 -7.80
C ARG A 330 24.38 -15.84 -6.30
N GLU A 331 24.99 -14.75 -5.86
CA GLU A 331 24.92 -14.30 -4.45
C GLU A 331 23.47 -14.00 -4.02
N LEU A 332 22.66 -13.40 -4.89
CA LEU A 332 21.25 -13.14 -4.62
C LEU A 332 20.48 -14.44 -4.32
N TYR A 333 20.54 -15.45 -5.20
CA TYR A 333 19.79 -16.69 -5.00
C TYR A 333 20.35 -17.57 -3.88
N LEU A 334 21.66 -17.55 -3.64
CA LEU A 334 22.25 -18.17 -2.46
C LEU A 334 21.77 -17.50 -1.16
N SER A 335 21.61 -16.17 -1.15
CA SER A 335 21.03 -15.47 -0.01
C SER A 335 19.57 -15.85 0.24
N TYR A 336 18.79 -16.05 -0.82
CA TYR A 336 17.40 -16.52 -0.72
C TYR A 336 17.34 -17.95 -0.16
N LEU A 337 18.26 -18.82 -0.56
CA LEU A 337 18.36 -20.17 -0.01
C LEU A 337 18.72 -20.15 1.48
N ALA A 338 19.60 -19.25 1.92
CA ALA A 338 19.92 -19.06 3.33
C ALA A 338 18.69 -18.57 4.14
N ILE A 339 17.90 -17.65 3.58
CA ILE A 339 16.64 -17.20 4.20
C ILE A 339 15.65 -18.37 4.33
N LEU A 340 15.51 -19.17 3.27
CA LEU A 340 14.63 -20.34 3.20
C LEU A 340 14.95 -21.38 4.30
N ILE A 341 16.23 -21.65 4.54
CA ILE A 341 16.72 -22.59 5.56
C ILE A 341 16.45 -22.08 6.98
N ASN A 342 16.65 -20.78 7.20
CA ASN A 342 16.40 -20.17 8.49
C ASN A 342 14.91 -20.16 8.85
N HIS A 343 14.02 -20.10 7.84
CA HIS A 343 12.59 -20.27 8.02
C HIS A 343 12.17 -21.74 8.18
N LYS A 344 12.55 -22.36 9.30
CA LYS A 344 12.22 -23.75 9.68
C LYS A 344 10.72 -24.09 9.71
N VAL A 345 9.83 -23.09 9.73
CA VAL A 345 8.42 -23.21 10.13
C VAL A 345 7.48 -23.75 9.04
N TYR A 346 7.88 -23.75 7.75
CA TYR A 346 6.95 -24.06 6.64
C TYR A 346 7.32 -25.27 5.76
N TRP A 347 8.34 -26.05 6.13
CA TRP A 347 8.87 -27.15 5.32
C TRP A 347 8.07 -28.47 5.43
N LYS A 348 6.75 -28.42 5.21
CA LYS A 348 5.96 -29.64 4.90
C LYS A 348 5.95 -29.98 3.40
N HIS A 349 6.68 -29.23 2.57
CA HIS A 349 6.74 -29.48 1.14
C HIS A 349 8.01 -30.26 0.78
N LYS A 350 7.84 -31.28 -0.07
CA LYS A 350 8.86 -32.25 -0.51
C LYS A 350 9.88 -31.58 -1.44
N ILE A 351 10.75 -30.74 -0.90
CA ILE A 351 11.94 -30.30 -1.64
C ILE A 351 12.99 -31.40 -1.51
N SER A 352 13.50 -31.89 -2.65
CA SER A 352 14.57 -32.88 -2.67
C SER A 352 15.90 -32.21 -2.31
N TYR A 353 16.44 -32.54 -1.13
CA TYR A 353 17.77 -32.11 -0.69
C TYR A 353 18.84 -32.40 -1.75
N GLN A 354 18.73 -33.54 -2.42
CA GLN A 354 19.71 -33.98 -3.42
C GLN A 354 19.73 -33.06 -4.64
N GLU A 355 18.58 -32.54 -5.07
CA GLU A 355 18.46 -31.59 -6.20
C GLU A 355 19.09 -30.24 -5.86
N ILE A 356 18.90 -29.75 -4.64
CA ILE A 356 19.55 -28.50 -4.20
C ILE A 356 21.07 -28.68 -4.15
N VAL A 357 21.56 -29.77 -3.54
CA VAL A 357 23.00 -30.02 -3.44
C VAL A 357 23.64 -30.22 -4.82
N SER A 358 22.98 -30.94 -5.74
CA SER A 358 23.50 -31.12 -7.10
C SER A 358 23.58 -29.80 -7.86
N SER A 359 22.58 -28.92 -7.70
CA SER A 359 22.56 -27.59 -8.29
C SER A 359 23.64 -26.69 -7.70
N LEU A 360 23.82 -26.71 -6.37
CA LEU A 360 24.86 -25.92 -5.70
C LEU A 360 26.28 -26.32 -6.10
N ASN A 361 26.52 -27.59 -6.41
CA ASN A 361 27.84 -28.03 -6.90
C ASN A 361 28.18 -27.49 -8.29
N GLN A 362 27.20 -27.03 -9.08
CA GLN A 362 27.42 -26.39 -10.38
C GLN A 362 27.77 -24.91 -10.24
N ILE A 363 27.42 -24.30 -9.10
CA ILE A 363 27.66 -22.88 -8.82
C ILE A 363 29.05 -22.73 -8.20
N PRO A 364 29.93 -21.83 -8.71
CA PRO A 364 31.30 -21.66 -8.20
C PRO A 364 31.37 -21.39 -6.69
N GLU A 365 30.48 -20.55 -6.17
CA GLU A 365 30.38 -20.22 -4.74
C GLU A 365 29.64 -21.30 -3.93
N GLY A 366 28.95 -22.23 -4.59
CA GLY A 366 28.05 -23.18 -3.93
C GLY A 366 28.75 -24.17 -3.02
N ALA A 367 29.98 -24.59 -3.35
CA ALA A 367 30.77 -25.47 -2.47
C ALA A 367 31.15 -24.79 -1.15
N SER A 368 31.58 -23.52 -1.20
CA SER A 368 31.87 -22.73 0.00
C SER A 368 30.60 -22.53 0.82
N TRP A 369 29.50 -22.18 0.16
CA TRP A 369 28.22 -21.97 0.81
C TRP A 369 27.69 -23.25 1.47
N LEU A 370 27.83 -24.41 0.82
CA LEU A 370 27.49 -25.74 1.37
C LEU A 370 28.34 -26.09 2.60
N SER A 371 29.62 -25.70 2.63
CA SER A 371 30.47 -25.95 3.80
C SER A 371 30.01 -25.16 5.03
N GLU A 372 29.47 -23.96 4.82
CA GLU A 372 28.98 -23.06 5.88
C GLU A 372 27.58 -23.47 6.37
N HIS A 373 26.67 -23.81 5.45
CA HIS A 373 25.25 -24.04 5.74
C HIS A 373 24.84 -25.52 5.74
N GLY A 374 25.72 -26.42 5.30
CA GLY A 374 25.50 -27.87 5.17
C GLY A 374 24.94 -28.55 6.43
N PRO A 375 25.42 -28.24 7.66
CA PRO A 375 24.87 -28.82 8.87
C PRO A 375 23.38 -28.50 9.06
N GLN A 376 22.94 -27.28 8.71
CA GLN A 376 21.54 -26.89 8.80
C GLN A 376 20.70 -27.62 7.74
N LEU A 377 21.26 -27.77 6.54
CA LEU A 377 20.65 -28.49 5.44
C LEU A 377 20.44 -29.99 5.74
N SER A 378 21.36 -30.64 6.46
CA SER A 378 21.25 -32.07 6.80
C SER A 378 20.08 -32.41 7.74
N ILE A 379 19.61 -31.46 8.55
CA ILE A 379 18.47 -31.65 9.45
C ILE A 379 17.21 -31.98 8.63
N PHE A 380 17.07 -31.40 7.44
CA PHE A 380 15.89 -31.59 6.59
C PHE A 380 15.83 -32.97 5.91
N THR A 381 16.97 -33.63 5.68
CA THR A 381 17.00 -34.97 5.08
C THR A 381 16.44 -36.03 6.02
N ILE A 382 16.60 -35.85 7.33
CA ILE A 382 16.18 -36.81 8.35
C ILE A 382 14.66 -36.81 8.52
N ASP A 383 14.02 -35.63 8.51
CA ASP A 383 12.57 -35.51 8.73
C ASP A 383 11.73 -36.14 7.60
N ASN A 384 12.21 -36.08 6.35
CA ASN A 384 11.50 -36.71 5.22
C ASN A 384 11.53 -38.24 5.30
N ALA A 385 12.65 -38.84 5.71
CA ALA A 385 12.76 -40.30 5.86
C ALA A 385 11.84 -40.82 6.97
N VAL A 386 11.75 -40.11 8.10
CA VAL A 386 10.88 -40.50 9.23
C VAL A 386 9.40 -40.37 8.88
N SER A 387 9.00 -39.35 8.09
CA SER A 387 7.60 -39.19 7.68
C SER A 387 7.13 -40.25 6.67
N ASP A 388 8.01 -40.74 5.80
CA ASP A 388 7.65 -41.80 4.86
C ASP A 388 7.51 -43.16 5.58
N ASP A 389 8.35 -43.46 6.58
CA ASP A 389 8.23 -44.68 7.38
C ASP A 389 6.99 -44.69 8.29
N ALA A 390 6.60 -43.54 8.84
CA ALA A 390 5.40 -43.41 9.68
C ALA A 390 4.08 -43.54 8.89
N ASN A 391 4.07 -43.19 7.61
CA ASN A 391 2.90 -43.41 6.74
C ASN A 391 2.84 -44.85 6.21
N GLN A 392 3.96 -45.56 6.09
CA GLN A 392 3.96 -46.97 5.69
C GLN A 392 3.49 -47.93 6.80
N THR A 393 3.55 -47.53 8.06
CA THR A 393 3.12 -48.37 9.20
C THR A 393 1.63 -48.29 9.54
N ASN A 394 0.86 -47.37 8.93
CA ASN A 394 -0.58 -47.21 9.18
C ASN A 394 -1.50 -47.80 8.08
N SER A 395 -0.96 -48.53 7.11
CA SER A 395 -1.79 -49.36 6.21
C SER A 395 -2.23 -50.65 6.91
N ILE A 396 -3.23 -50.55 7.79
CA ILE A 396 -3.99 -51.69 8.29
C ILE A 396 -4.83 -52.24 7.11
N PRO A 397 -4.80 -53.55 6.79
CA PRO A 397 -5.60 -54.11 5.71
C PRO A 397 -7.09 -54.03 6.06
N GLU A 398 -7.86 -53.24 5.32
CA GLU A 398 -9.32 -53.35 5.30
C GLU A 398 -9.71 -54.70 4.69
N THR A 399 -10.05 -55.67 5.54
CA THR A 399 -10.67 -56.92 5.11
C THR A 399 -11.76 -57.29 6.10
N ILE A 400 -12.99 -56.80 5.90
CA ILE A 400 -14.19 -57.50 6.37
C ILE A 400 -15.28 -57.43 5.28
N THR A 401 -15.39 -58.56 4.59
CA THR A 401 -16.51 -59.01 3.78
C THR A 401 -17.78 -59.15 4.62
N THR A 402 -18.90 -58.51 4.24
CA THR A 402 -20.24 -58.88 4.70
C THR A 402 -20.91 -59.78 3.68
N ASN A 403 -20.92 -61.09 3.96
CA ASN A 403 -21.78 -62.07 3.32
C ASN A 403 -23.20 -61.96 3.90
N THR A 404 -24.19 -61.64 3.07
CA THR A 404 -25.62 -61.85 3.35
C THR A 404 -26.02 -63.29 3.01
N PRO A 405 -26.68 -64.04 3.91
CA PRO A 405 -27.39 -65.26 3.55
C PRO A 405 -28.85 -64.95 3.14
N PRO A 406 -29.51 -65.84 2.37
CA PRO A 406 -30.88 -65.66 1.93
C PRO A 406 -31.87 -66.20 2.98
N GLU A 407 -32.96 -65.47 3.20
CA GLU A 407 -34.31 -65.99 3.50
C GLU A 407 -35.37 -64.93 3.16
#